data_AF-A0A5M7PJ09-F1
#
_entry.id   AF-A0A5M7PJ09-F1
#
_cell.length_a   1.000
_cell.length_b   1.000
_cell.length_c   1.000
_cell.angle_alpha   90.00
_cell.angle_beta   90.00
_cell.angle_gamma   90.00
#
_symmetry.space_group_name_H-M   'P 1'
#
loop_
_entity.id
_entity.type
_entity.pdbx_description
1 polymer ?
#
loop_
_entity_poly.entity_id
_entity_poly.type
_entity_poly.pdbx_seq_one_letter_code
_entity_poly.pdbx_strand_id
1 'polypeptide(L)'
;MNHKNLFAKSAVAAAVALVSSHVYAAGFQLNEFSTIGLGRAYSGEGAMGDTAASASRNPATMALMDRPEFSLGAVYIAPDVNISGRSPSGRSLDANNIAPNQWVPNIHYVQPINDQWW
;
A
#
# COMPACT_ATOMS: atom_id res chain seq x y z
N MET A 1 -23.37 -36.64 -11.13
CA MET A 1 -22.43 -35.79 -10.36
C MET A 1 -23.25 -34.75 -9.60
N ASN A 2 -23.02 -34.54 -8.30
CA ASN A 2 -23.88 -33.70 -7.47
C ASN A 2 -23.66 -32.20 -7.80
N HIS A 3 -24.60 -31.56 -8.51
CA HIS A 3 -24.47 -30.19 -9.04
C HIS A 3 -24.11 -29.14 -7.97
N LYS A 4 -24.53 -29.36 -6.71
CA LYS A 4 -24.19 -28.50 -5.56
C LYS A 4 -22.68 -28.46 -5.27
N ASN A 5 -22.00 -29.61 -5.38
CA ASN A 5 -20.54 -29.68 -5.21
C ASN A 5 -19.80 -29.03 -6.37
N LEU A 6 -20.36 -29.06 -7.58
CA LEU A 6 -19.77 -28.39 -8.74
C LEU A 6 -19.82 -26.86 -8.58
N PHE A 7 -20.96 -26.33 -8.14
CA PHE A 7 -21.14 -24.90 -7.90
C PHE A 7 -20.20 -24.37 -6.80
N ALA A 8 -20.11 -25.09 -5.66
CA ALA A 8 -19.19 -24.71 -4.58
C ALA A 8 -17.72 -24.71 -5.02
N LYS A 9 -17.30 -25.71 -5.81
CA LYS A 9 -15.95 -25.78 -6.37
C LYS A 9 -15.68 -24.63 -7.35
N SER A 10 -16.63 -24.30 -8.22
CA SER A 10 -16.52 -23.18 -9.15
C SER A 10 -16.47 -21.83 -8.44
N ALA A 11 -17.27 -21.63 -7.38
CA ALA A 11 -17.25 -20.40 -6.59
C ALA A 11 -15.92 -20.20 -5.85
N VAL A 12 -15.38 -21.26 -5.25
CA VAL A 12 -14.05 -21.22 -4.62
C VAL A 12 -12.96 -20.97 -5.66
N ALA A 13 -13.03 -21.63 -6.84
CA ALA A 13 -12.08 -21.41 -7.92
C ALA A 13 -12.12 -19.96 -8.43
N ALA A 14 -13.31 -19.37 -8.57
CA ALA A 14 -13.48 -17.97 -8.96
C ALA A 14 -12.90 -17.01 -7.89
N ALA A 15 -13.16 -17.27 -6.61
CA ALA A 15 -12.59 -16.48 -5.52
C ALA A 15 -11.06 -16.55 -5.50
N VAL A 16 -10.48 -17.74 -5.66
CA VAL A 16 -9.03 -17.93 -5.74
C VAL A 16 -8.46 -17.20 -6.95
N ALA A 17 -9.10 -17.31 -8.12
CA ALA A 17 -8.67 -16.64 -9.35
C ALA A 17 -8.67 -15.11 -9.21
N LEU A 18 -9.69 -14.52 -8.57
CA LEU A 18 -9.77 -13.08 -8.30
C LEU A 18 -8.67 -12.59 -7.36
N VAL A 19 -8.21 -13.42 -6.42
CA VAL A 19 -7.13 -13.06 -5.49
C VAL A 19 -5.73 -13.27 -6.10
N SER A 20 -5.59 -14.21 -7.06
CA SER A 20 -4.31 -14.68 -7.60
C SER A 20 -3.60 -13.71 -8.57
N SER A 21 -4.23 -12.62 -9.01
CA SER A 21 -3.67 -11.70 -10.01
C SER A 21 -2.63 -10.70 -9.47
N HIS A 22 -2.42 -10.62 -8.16
CA HIS A 22 -1.57 -9.61 -7.55
C HIS A 22 -0.13 -10.11 -7.41
N VAL A 23 0.68 -9.93 -8.46
CA VAL A 23 2.15 -9.95 -8.32
C VAL A 23 2.56 -8.67 -7.61
N TYR A 24 2.95 -8.77 -6.34
CA TYR A 24 3.46 -7.65 -5.53
C TYR A 24 4.90 -7.28 -5.94
N ALA A 25 5.08 -6.84 -7.18
CA ALA A 25 6.31 -6.16 -7.58
C ALA A 25 6.11 -4.66 -7.32
N ALA A 26 6.59 -4.20 -6.17
CA ALA A 26 6.46 -2.79 -5.78
C ALA A 26 7.31 -1.84 -6.65
N GLY A 27 8.11 -2.31 -7.62
CA GLY A 27 8.84 -1.51 -8.62
C GLY A 27 9.25 -0.12 -8.16
N PHE A 28 8.43 0.88 -8.51
CA PHE A 28 8.57 2.28 -8.08
C PHE A 28 7.39 2.80 -7.23
N GLN A 29 6.47 1.92 -6.83
CA GLN A 29 5.34 2.23 -5.97
C GLN A 29 5.80 2.50 -4.53
N LEU A 30 5.24 3.55 -3.95
CA LEU A 30 5.44 3.94 -2.55
C LEU A 30 4.12 3.79 -1.79
N ASN A 31 4.19 3.34 -0.54
CA ASN A 31 3.04 3.25 0.36
C ASN A 31 3.17 4.20 1.57
N GLU A 32 4.16 5.10 1.57
CA GLU A 32 4.52 6.01 2.67
C GLU A 32 3.54 7.18 2.89
N PHE A 33 2.24 6.87 2.96
CA PHE A 33 1.16 7.84 3.19
C PHE A 33 0.81 8.04 4.68
N SER A 34 1.27 7.18 5.59
CA SER A 34 1.00 7.29 7.02
C SER A 34 2.11 6.69 7.87
N THR A 35 2.53 7.38 8.94
CA THR A 35 3.50 6.85 9.92
C THR A 35 2.90 5.75 10.80
N ILE A 36 1.59 5.85 11.09
CA ILE A 36 0.86 4.79 11.80
C ILE A 36 0.73 3.56 10.91
N GLY A 37 0.44 3.76 9.62
CA GLY A 37 0.45 2.69 8.61
C GLY A 37 1.83 2.02 8.51
N LEU A 38 2.91 2.79 8.48
CA LEU A 38 4.28 2.26 8.49
C LEU A 38 4.53 1.33 9.69
N GLY A 39 4.05 1.70 10.88
CA GLY A 39 4.14 0.86 12.09
C GLY A 39 3.41 -0.48 11.99
N ARG A 40 2.43 -0.60 11.08
CA ARG A 40 1.69 -1.83 10.78
C ARG A 40 2.12 -2.50 9.47
N ALA A 41 3.21 -2.04 8.86
CA ALA A 41 3.61 -2.43 7.51
C ALA A 41 2.49 -2.23 6.46
N TYR A 42 1.66 -1.20 6.63
CA TYR A 42 0.51 -0.83 5.79
C TYR A 42 -0.58 -1.91 5.69
N SER A 43 -0.63 -2.83 6.66
CA SER A 43 -1.65 -3.87 6.71
C SER A 43 -3.01 -3.31 7.15
N GLY A 44 -4.06 -3.63 6.39
CA GLY A 44 -5.44 -3.29 6.76
C GLY A 44 -5.82 -1.81 6.59
N GLU A 45 -4.96 -0.97 6.02
CA GLU A 45 -5.15 0.48 5.95
C GLU A 45 -6.41 0.93 5.18
N GLY A 46 -6.99 0.08 4.33
CA GLY A 46 -8.27 0.35 3.66
C GLY A 46 -9.51 0.07 4.52
N ALA A 47 -9.35 -0.44 5.74
CA ALA A 47 -10.45 -0.75 6.66
C ALA A 47 -10.25 -0.14 8.06
N MET A 48 -9.19 0.67 8.23
CA MET A 48 -8.92 1.39 9.47
C MET A 48 -9.51 2.81 9.38
N GLY A 49 -10.03 3.32 10.48
CA GLY A 49 -10.57 4.69 10.62
C GLY A 49 -9.93 5.43 11.78
N ASP A 50 -8.67 5.10 12.09
CA ASP A 50 -7.93 5.62 13.23
C ASP A 50 -7.17 6.92 12.91
N THR A 51 -7.03 7.25 11.63
CA THR A 51 -6.45 8.51 11.15
C THR A 51 -7.10 8.97 9.85
N ALA A 52 -7.12 10.28 9.62
CA ALA A 52 -7.48 10.89 8.32
C ALA A 52 -6.65 10.33 7.12
N ALA A 53 -5.49 9.73 7.37
CA ALA A 53 -4.66 9.17 6.30
C ALA A 53 -5.27 7.90 5.68
N SER A 54 -6.08 7.13 6.41
CA SER A 54 -6.74 5.94 5.86
C SER A 54 -7.71 6.30 4.72
N ALA A 55 -8.30 7.50 4.75
CA ALA A 55 -9.18 8.00 3.71
C ALA A 55 -8.49 8.19 2.35
N SER A 56 -7.18 8.46 2.32
CA SER A 56 -6.43 8.52 1.05
C SER A 56 -6.18 7.14 0.45
N ARG A 57 -6.17 6.09 1.28
CA ARG A 57 -6.09 4.70 0.83
C ARG A 57 -7.46 4.15 0.41
N ASN A 58 -8.51 4.46 1.17
CA ASN A 58 -9.88 4.09 0.87
C ASN A 58 -10.84 5.21 1.32
N PRO A 59 -11.45 5.98 0.41
CA PRO A 59 -12.39 7.05 0.77
C PRO A 59 -13.57 6.60 1.64
N ALA A 60 -13.99 5.32 1.56
CA ALA A 60 -15.08 4.82 2.38
C ALA A 60 -14.75 4.81 3.89
N THR A 61 -13.47 4.86 4.28
CA THR A 61 -13.09 4.93 5.72
C THR A 61 -13.42 6.28 6.34
N MET A 62 -13.73 7.32 5.53
CA MET A 62 -14.25 8.59 6.05
C MET A 62 -15.55 8.40 6.83
N ALA A 63 -16.32 7.36 6.51
CA ALA A 63 -17.53 6.98 7.25
C ALA A 63 -17.28 6.53 8.69
N LEU A 64 -16.02 6.28 9.06
CA LEU A 64 -15.63 5.92 10.42
C LEU A 64 -15.23 7.16 11.25
N MET A 65 -15.27 8.35 10.66
CA MET A 65 -14.84 9.62 11.28
C MET A 65 -16.07 10.50 11.58
N ASP A 66 -16.35 10.71 12.86
CA ASP A 66 -17.54 11.46 13.30
C ASP A 66 -17.30 12.97 13.43
N ARG A 67 -16.05 13.42 13.24
CA ARG A 67 -15.62 14.82 13.39
C ARG A 67 -14.51 15.16 12.40
N PRO A 68 -14.22 16.45 12.16
CA PRO A 68 -13.07 16.83 11.35
C PRO A 68 -11.77 16.27 11.92
N GLU A 69 -10.98 15.62 11.07
CA GLU A 69 -9.71 15.01 11.43
C GLU A 69 -8.58 15.49 10.52
N PHE A 70 -7.40 15.69 11.12
CA PHE A 70 -6.20 16.12 10.43
C PHE A 70 -5.03 15.21 10.79
N SER A 71 -4.26 14.78 9.80
CA SER A 71 -3.07 13.97 9.96
C SER A 71 -1.92 14.53 9.13
N LEU A 72 -0.75 14.64 9.75
CA LEU A 72 0.47 15.19 9.15
C LEU A 72 1.65 14.34 9.60
N GLY A 73 2.54 14.01 8.67
CA GLY A 73 3.75 13.25 8.95
C GLY A 73 4.71 13.21 7.79
N ALA A 74 5.81 12.49 7.99
CA ALA A 74 6.76 12.17 6.93
C ALA A 74 7.45 10.84 7.24
N VAL A 75 7.88 10.14 6.20
CA VAL A 75 8.69 8.91 6.30
C VAL A 75 10.05 9.17 5.65
N TYR A 76 11.11 8.77 6.33
CA TYR A 76 12.47 8.79 5.77
C TYR A 76 12.81 7.41 5.21
N ILE A 77 13.07 7.35 3.90
CA ILE A 77 13.45 6.13 3.20
C ILE A 77 14.97 6.16 3.01
N ALA A 78 15.66 5.17 3.57
CA ALA A 78 17.10 4.98 3.44
C ALA A 78 17.39 3.62 2.77
N PRO A 79 17.32 3.55 1.43
CA PRO A 79 17.54 2.30 0.71
C PRO A 79 19.03 1.96 0.64
N ASP A 80 19.35 0.67 0.60
CA ASP A 80 20.70 0.17 0.29
C ASP A 80 20.61 -0.71 -0.96
N VAL A 81 21.02 -0.16 -2.10
CA VAL A 81 20.93 -0.82 -3.41
C VAL A 81 22.31 -0.93 -4.02
N ASN A 82 22.78 -2.17 -4.16
CA ASN A 82 24.08 -2.50 -4.72
C ASN A 82 23.90 -3.37 -5.97
N ILE A 83 24.64 -3.03 -7.03
CA ILE A 83 24.74 -3.82 -8.26
C ILE A 83 26.13 -4.46 -8.26
N SER A 84 26.19 -5.75 -8.61
CA SER A 84 27.44 -6.47 -8.83
C SER A 84 27.43 -7.16 -10.19
N GLY A 85 28.52 -7.07 -10.95
CA GLY A 85 28.62 -7.77 -12.22
C GLY A 85 29.87 -7.47 -13.04
N ARG A 86 30.08 -8.29 -14.07
CA ARG A 86 31.13 -8.07 -15.08
C ARG A 86 30.49 -7.96 -16.47
N SER A 87 30.82 -6.88 -17.17
CA SER A 87 30.44 -6.70 -18.57
C SER A 87 31.16 -7.71 -19.47
N PRO A 88 30.56 -8.14 -20.60
CA PRO A 88 31.25 -8.92 -21.63
C PRO A 88 32.52 -8.26 -22.18
N SER A 89 32.61 -6.93 -22.08
CA SER A 89 33.85 -6.16 -22.39
C SER A 89 34.97 -6.37 -21.37
N GLY A 90 34.73 -7.16 -20.33
CA GLY A 90 35.63 -7.31 -19.21
C GLY A 90 35.73 -6.07 -18.34
N ARG A 91 34.73 -5.18 -18.28
CA ARG A 91 34.67 -4.08 -17.28
C ARG A 91 33.80 -4.45 -16.08
N SER A 92 34.10 -3.92 -14.89
CA SER A 92 33.20 -4.05 -13.74
C SER A 92 31.91 -3.25 -13.99
N LEU A 93 30.78 -3.81 -13.57
CA LEU A 93 29.46 -3.19 -13.50
C LEU A 93 29.05 -2.92 -12.04
N ASP A 94 30.00 -3.04 -11.11
CA ASP A 94 29.72 -2.86 -9.69
C ASP A 94 29.35 -1.40 -9.44
N ALA A 95 28.22 -1.18 -8.77
CA ALA A 95 27.73 0.14 -8.41
C ALA A 95 27.10 0.04 -7.02
N ASN A 96 27.73 0.69 -6.05
CA ASN A 96 27.31 0.62 -4.66
C ASN A 96 26.40 1.80 -4.31
N ASN A 97 25.38 1.52 -3.50
CA ASN A 97 24.42 2.48 -2.98
C ASN A 97 23.87 3.46 -4.04
N ILE A 98 23.29 2.91 -5.11
CA ILE A 98 22.81 3.70 -6.25
C ILE A 98 21.47 4.42 -6.00
N ALA A 99 20.78 4.08 -4.91
CA ALA A 99 19.50 4.66 -4.56
C ALA A 99 19.70 5.71 -3.44
N PRO A 100 19.38 7.00 -3.67
CA PRO A 100 19.53 8.02 -2.65
C PRO A 100 18.46 7.92 -1.56
N ASN A 101 18.78 8.41 -0.36
CA ASN A 101 17.82 8.56 0.71
C ASN A 101 16.83 9.70 0.39
N GLN A 102 15.58 9.57 0.83
CA GLN A 102 14.54 10.54 0.52
C GLN A 102 13.51 10.69 1.65
N TRP A 103 13.02 11.92 1.83
CA TRP A 103 11.86 12.20 2.67
C TRP A 103 10.57 12.16 1.86
N VAL A 104 9.56 11.44 2.37
CA VAL A 104 8.21 11.38 1.81
C VAL A 104 7.23 12.01 2.80
N PRO A 105 6.81 13.27 2.58
CA PRO A 105 5.82 13.92 3.43
C PRO A 105 4.41 13.41 3.13
N ASN A 106 3.54 13.47 4.13
CA ASN A 106 2.11 13.18 3.99
C ASN A 106 1.27 14.17 4.79
N ILE A 107 0.16 14.62 4.20
CA ILE A 107 -0.81 15.51 4.82
C ILE A 107 -2.21 15.08 4.39
N HIS A 108 -3.10 14.93 5.36
CA HIS A 108 -4.45 14.42 5.16
C HIS A 108 -5.43 15.19 6.03
N TYR A 109 -6.61 15.44 5.47
CA TYR A 109 -7.69 16.12 6.13
C TYR A 109 -9.01 15.50 5.69
N VAL A 110 -9.89 15.22 6.65
CA VAL A 110 -11.26 14.74 6.40
C VAL A 110 -12.22 15.63 7.16
N GLN A 111 -13.33 16.00 6.51
CA GLN A 111 -14.35 16.84 7.12
C GLN A 111 -15.74 16.27 6.87
N PRO A 112 -16.33 15.56 7.85
CA PRO A 112 -17.71 15.11 7.78
C PRO A 112 -18.66 16.28 7.46
N ILE A 113 -19.47 16.12 6.43
CA ILE A 113 -20.46 17.14 6.00
C ILE A 113 -21.80 16.86 6.71
N ASN A 114 -22.22 15.60 6.73
CA ASN A 114 -23.42 15.12 7.43
C ASN A 114 -23.35 13.59 7.62
N ASP A 115 -24.42 12.98 8.14
CA ASP A 115 -24.50 11.53 8.43
C ASP A 115 -24.33 10.60 7.22
N GLN A 116 -24.32 11.13 5.99
CA GLN A 116 -24.21 10.37 4.73
C GLN A 116 -23.07 10.85 3.81
N TRP A 117 -22.44 11.98 4.13
CA TRP A 117 -21.46 12.63 3.26
C TRP A 117 -20.27 13.13 4.10
N TRP A 118 -19.07 12.91 3.56
CA TRP A 118 -17.80 13.19 4.22
C TRP A 118 -16.83 13.90 3.29
#